data_AF-A0A1X7EN18-F1
#
_entry.id   AF-A0A1X7EN18-F1
#
_cell.length_a   1.000
_cell.length_b   1.000
_cell.length_c   1.000
_cell.angle_alpha   90.00
_cell.angle_beta   90.00
_cell.angle_gamma   90.00
#
_symmetry.space_group_name_H-M   'P 1'
#
loop_
_entity.id
_entity.type
_entity.pdbx_description
1 polymer ?
#
loop_
_entity_poly.entity_id
_entity_poly.type
_entity_poly.pdbx_seq_one_letter_code
_entity_poly.pdbx_strand_id
1 'polypeptide(L)'
;MPARAALLLPCLGAVLSAMLPGSALAERAVTTEGSDCRVWDQYPDRRKTIRWSGACPGGWGNGPGVLSWSYDGRYDGQVEGTLVDGRLEGRARVTWRDGRRLDGNFRDGLVSGQATHVWPDGRVYEGEWKDDRRTGFGTLTFPSGNKYVGRFHRNRPTGPGEFVTADGGRYRARIDAGGKVSADAPLDRRPQSAEAPSAAEPDPASPPSRAGRPQKLEEWLNQPDQVLRERSR
;
A
#
# COMPACT_ATOMS: atom_id res chain seq x y z
N MET A 1 -67.45 49.43 17.11
CA MET A 1 -66.56 49.86 16.01
C MET A 1 -65.62 50.93 16.56
N PRO A 2 -64.32 51.00 16.20
CA PRO A 2 -63.15 50.09 16.29
C PRO A 2 -62.46 50.19 17.69
N ALA A 3 -61.60 49.32 18.23
CA ALA A 3 -60.42 48.54 17.81
C ALA A 3 -59.05 49.23 18.03
N ARG A 4 -58.30 48.70 19.03
CA ARG A 4 -56.81 48.55 19.17
C ARG A 4 -55.95 49.84 19.18
N ALA A 5 -54.82 49.96 19.88
CA ALA A 5 -53.75 48.99 20.09
C ALA A 5 -52.87 49.36 21.31
N ALA A 6 -52.48 48.34 22.08
CA ALA A 6 -51.41 48.43 23.07
C ALA A 6 -50.07 48.21 22.34
N LEU A 7 -49.16 49.19 22.47
CA LEU A 7 -47.77 49.10 22.01
C LEU A 7 -46.98 48.23 22.99
N LEU A 8 -46.68 47.00 22.60
CA LEU A 8 -45.63 46.17 23.20
C LEU A 8 -44.41 46.25 22.29
N LEU A 9 -43.34 46.93 22.74
CA LEU A 9 -42.02 46.80 22.15
C LEU A 9 -41.46 45.41 22.50
N PRO A 10 -41.08 44.56 21.51
CA PRO A 10 -40.23 43.42 21.79
C PRO A 10 -38.76 43.84 21.79
N CYS A 11 -38.05 43.38 22.81
CA CYS A 11 -36.61 43.51 23.00
C CYS A 11 -35.81 43.08 21.76
N LEU A 12 -34.78 43.87 21.43
CA LEU A 12 -33.69 43.46 20.54
C LEU A 12 -32.94 42.26 21.16
N GLY A 13 -33.34 41.06 20.78
CA GLY A 13 -32.53 39.85 20.96
C GLY A 13 -31.48 39.79 19.86
N ALA A 14 -30.24 40.15 20.19
CA ALA A 14 -29.10 39.95 19.31
C ALA A 14 -28.91 38.44 19.06
N VAL A 15 -29.26 37.98 17.87
CA VAL A 15 -28.89 36.64 17.41
C VAL A 15 -27.44 36.71 16.96
N LEU A 16 -26.52 36.45 17.90
CA LEU A 16 -25.14 36.18 17.57
C LEU A 16 -25.10 34.83 16.86
N SER A 17 -25.24 34.82 15.53
CA SER A 17 -25.02 33.64 14.70
C SER A 17 -23.59 33.19 14.90
N ALA A 18 -23.39 32.21 15.78
CA ALA A 18 -22.16 31.45 15.88
C ALA A 18 -21.98 30.71 14.55
N MET A 19 -21.15 31.25 13.66
CA MET A 19 -20.60 30.51 12.54
C MET A 19 -19.76 29.39 13.13
N LEU A 20 -20.33 28.20 13.22
CA LEU A 20 -19.55 26.98 13.45
C LEU A 20 -18.47 26.93 12.36
N PRO A 21 -17.19 26.70 12.70
CA PRO A 21 -16.16 26.51 11.71
C PRO A 21 -16.58 25.31 10.87
N GLY A 22 -16.91 25.56 9.60
CA GLY A 22 -17.12 24.54 8.59
C GLY A 22 -15.91 23.60 8.65
N SER A 23 -16.15 22.41 9.16
CA SER A 23 -15.16 21.38 9.43
C SER A 23 -14.23 21.18 8.24
N ALA A 24 -12.93 21.16 8.50
CA ALA A 24 -11.83 20.86 7.56
C ALA A 24 -11.97 19.54 6.77
N LEU A 25 -13.06 18.81 6.94
CA LEU A 25 -13.48 17.68 6.12
C LEU A 25 -14.04 18.12 4.76
N ALA A 26 -14.55 19.34 4.59
CA ALA A 26 -15.08 19.80 3.31
C ALA A 26 -14.03 19.86 2.18
N GLU A 27 -12.73 19.86 2.50
CA GLU A 27 -11.64 20.12 1.55
C GLU A 27 -11.16 18.89 0.75
N ARG A 28 -11.70 17.69 1.01
CA ARG A 28 -11.25 16.43 0.36
C ARG A 28 -12.31 15.70 -0.45
N ALA A 29 -13.54 16.20 -0.48
CA ALA A 29 -14.57 15.65 -1.34
C ALA A 29 -14.41 16.21 -2.77
N VAL A 30 -14.38 15.33 -3.76
CA VAL A 30 -14.27 15.70 -5.17
C VAL A 30 -15.50 15.22 -5.94
N THR A 31 -16.02 16.09 -6.81
CA THR A 31 -17.06 15.70 -7.77
C THR A 31 -16.40 14.92 -8.90
N THR A 32 -16.96 13.76 -9.20
CA THR A 32 -16.47 12.87 -10.25
C THR A 32 -16.82 13.40 -11.63
N GLU A 33 -15.94 13.22 -12.61
CA GLU A 33 -16.17 13.69 -13.97
C GLU A 33 -17.30 12.92 -14.65
N GLY A 34 -18.19 13.65 -15.32
CA GLY A 34 -19.34 13.09 -16.02
C GLY A 34 -20.54 12.77 -15.12
N SER A 35 -20.50 13.12 -13.83
CA SER A 35 -21.66 13.02 -12.94
C SER A 35 -21.62 14.05 -11.81
N ASP A 36 -22.73 14.24 -11.10
CA ASP A 36 -22.76 15.05 -9.87
C ASP A 36 -22.35 14.24 -8.62
N CYS A 37 -21.78 13.05 -8.81
CA CYS A 37 -21.40 12.19 -7.72
C CYS A 37 -20.14 12.67 -7.01
N ARG A 38 -20.14 12.64 -5.68
CA ARG A 38 -18.95 12.97 -4.86
C ARG A 38 -18.31 11.72 -4.28
N VAL A 39 -16.98 11.76 -4.23
CA VAL A 39 -16.14 10.75 -3.57
C VAL A 39 -15.07 11.44 -2.74
N TRP A 40 -14.49 10.73 -1.79
CA TRP A 40 -13.37 11.23 -1.00
C TRP A 40 -12.05 10.96 -1.68
N ASP A 41 -11.26 12.00 -1.90
CA ASP A 41 -9.87 11.89 -2.34
C ASP A 41 -8.92 12.24 -1.21
N GLN A 42 -8.14 11.26 -0.76
CA GLN A 42 -7.17 11.47 0.31
C GLN A 42 -5.96 12.29 -0.15
N TYR A 43 -5.68 12.31 -1.44
CA TYR A 43 -4.55 13.04 -2.03
C TYR A 43 -5.05 13.87 -3.22
N PRO A 44 -5.84 14.93 -2.96
CA PRO A 44 -6.39 15.76 -4.03
C PRO A 44 -5.26 16.47 -4.78
N ASP A 45 -5.31 16.42 -6.10
CA ASP A 45 -4.37 17.10 -7.01
C ASP A 45 -5.19 17.81 -8.10
N ARG A 46 -4.79 19.04 -8.47
CA ARG A 46 -5.51 19.87 -9.45
C ARG A 46 -5.52 19.28 -10.86
N ARG A 47 -4.57 18.40 -11.17
CA ARG A 47 -4.44 17.71 -12.47
C ARG A 47 -5.17 16.37 -12.46
N LYS A 48 -5.64 15.92 -11.30
CA LYS A 48 -6.30 14.64 -11.12
C LYS A 48 -7.80 14.78 -11.36
N THR A 49 -8.30 13.95 -12.26
CA THR A 49 -9.72 13.78 -12.51
C THR A 49 -10.15 12.39 -12.06
N ILE A 50 -11.25 12.29 -11.33
CA ILE A 50 -11.78 11.01 -10.83
C ILE A 50 -13.11 10.70 -11.52
N ARG A 51 -13.33 9.44 -11.91
CA ARG A 51 -14.64 8.94 -12.36
C ARG A 51 -15.10 7.80 -11.45
N TRP A 52 -16.40 7.74 -11.19
CA TRP A 52 -17.05 6.66 -10.43
C TRP A 52 -18.15 6.02 -11.28
N SER A 53 -18.16 4.69 -11.35
CA SER A 53 -19.15 3.95 -12.15
C SER A 53 -20.27 3.28 -11.33
N GLY A 54 -20.20 3.33 -9.99
CA GLY A 54 -21.20 2.72 -9.12
C GLY A 54 -22.39 3.63 -8.80
N ALA A 55 -23.23 3.19 -7.86
CA ALA A 55 -24.40 3.96 -7.45
C ALA A 55 -24.01 5.26 -6.73
N CYS A 56 -24.90 6.25 -6.82
CA CYS A 56 -24.68 7.57 -6.22
C CYS A 56 -25.92 8.14 -5.49
N PRO A 57 -26.48 7.43 -4.50
CA PRO A 57 -27.61 7.95 -3.72
C PRO A 57 -27.18 9.19 -2.93
N GLY A 58 -28.01 10.23 -2.92
CA GLY A 58 -27.73 11.45 -2.15
C GLY A 58 -26.47 12.21 -2.61
N GLY A 59 -26.00 11.98 -3.84
CA GLY A 59 -24.84 12.64 -4.40
C GLY A 59 -23.50 12.14 -3.85
N TRP A 60 -23.46 10.96 -3.25
CA TRP A 60 -22.24 10.29 -2.77
C TRP A 60 -22.08 8.91 -3.36
N GLY A 61 -20.87 8.57 -3.78
CA GLY A 61 -20.55 7.23 -4.28
C GLY A 61 -20.82 6.19 -3.20
N ASN A 62 -21.69 5.22 -3.48
CA ASN A 62 -22.08 4.21 -2.51
C ASN A 62 -22.32 2.86 -3.20
N GLY A 63 -21.88 1.78 -2.56
CA GLY A 63 -21.98 0.42 -3.10
C GLY A 63 -20.80 0.04 -3.99
N PRO A 64 -20.89 -1.13 -4.66
CA PRO A 64 -19.83 -1.65 -5.50
C PRO A 64 -19.67 -0.83 -6.78
N GLY A 65 -18.45 -0.73 -7.28
CA GLY A 65 -18.17 -0.06 -8.55
C GLY A 65 -16.67 0.09 -8.82
N VAL A 66 -16.36 0.88 -9.84
CA VAL A 66 -14.99 1.19 -10.24
C VAL A 66 -14.76 2.68 -10.09
N LEU A 67 -13.77 3.05 -9.29
CA LEU A 67 -13.25 4.41 -9.21
C LEU A 67 -11.96 4.46 -10.02
N SER A 68 -11.91 5.32 -11.04
CA SER A 68 -10.71 5.52 -11.87
C SER A 68 -10.20 6.94 -11.72
N TRP A 69 -8.89 7.13 -11.82
CA TRP A 69 -8.27 8.44 -11.84
C TRP A 69 -7.35 8.61 -13.05
N SER A 70 -7.30 9.85 -13.53
CA SER A 70 -6.46 10.29 -14.63
C SER A 70 -5.71 11.55 -14.22
N TYR A 71 -4.48 11.71 -14.69
CA TYR A 71 -3.72 12.96 -14.54
C TYR A 71 -3.59 13.62 -15.90
N ASP A 72 -3.95 14.90 -16.00
CA ASP A 72 -3.87 15.68 -17.24
C ASP A 72 -4.58 14.95 -18.42
N GLY A 73 -5.75 14.35 -18.13
CA GLY A 73 -6.56 13.58 -19.09
C GLY A 73 -6.01 12.19 -19.45
N ARG A 74 -4.87 11.77 -18.90
CA ARG A 74 -4.29 10.44 -19.12
C ARG A 74 -4.66 9.49 -17.99
N TYR A 75 -5.33 8.40 -18.33
CA TYR A 75 -5.64 7.31 -17.40
C TYR A 75 -4.41 6.85 -16.63
N ASP A 76 -4.49 6.78 -15.31
CA ASP A 76 -3.36 6.39 -14.45
C ASP A 76 -3.65 5.13 -13.62
N GLY A 77 -4.89 4.96 -13.17
CA GLY A 77 -5.28 3.72 -12.50
C GLY A 77 -6.73 3.68 -12.11
N GLN A 78 -7.13 2.55 -11.54
CA GLN A 78 -8.47 2.30 -11.06
C GLN A 78 -8.45 1.43 -9.80
N VAL A 79 -9.54 1.52 -9.05
CA VAL A 79 -9.84 0.62 -7.95
C VAL A 79 -11.24 0.03 -8.14
N GLU A 80 -11.31 -1.28 -8.04
CA GLU A 80 -12.54 -2.06 -8.01
C GLU A 80 -12.84 -2.42 -6.54
N GLY A 81 -13.97 -1.96 -6.03
CA GLY A 81 -14.32 -2.13 -4.62
C GLY A 81 -15.68 -1.56 -4.27
N THR A 82 -15.94 -1.43 -2.97
CA THR A 82 -17.18 -0.86 -2.44
C THR A 82 -16.91 0.52 -1.84
N LEU A 83 -17.71 1.51 -2.23
CA LEU A 83 -17.72 2.81 -1.57
C LEU A 83 -18.82 2.87 -0.49
N VAL A 84 -18.54 3.55 0.61
CA VAL A 84 -19.51 3.96 1.63
C VAL A 84 -19.34 5.45 1.84
N ASP A 85 -20.39 6.22 1.54
CA ASP A 85 -20.39 7.69 1.60
C ASP A 85 -19.17 8.33 0.91
N GLY A 86 -18.83 7.79 -0.26
CA GLY A 86 -17.71 8.22 -1.11
C GLY A 86 -16.34 7.70 -0.68
N ARG A 87 -16.21 6.93 0.41
CA ARG A 87 -14.95 6.35 0.89
C ARG A 87 -14.82 4.90 0.48
N LEU A 88 -13.63 4.49 0.06
CA LEU A 88 -13.36 3.08 -0.23
C LEU A 88 -13.25 2.28 1.07
N GLU A 89 -14.04 1.21 1.16
CA GLU A 89 -14.16 0.37 2.34
C GLU A 89 -14.07 -1.12 1.98
N GLY A 90 -13.55 -1.91 2.93
CA GLY A 90 -13.50 -3.36 2.81
C GLY A 90 -12.46 -3.84 1.79
N ARG A 91 -12.71 -5.00 1.15
CA ARG A 91 -11.78 -5.55 0.16
C ARG A 91 -11.87 -4.77 -1.14
N ALA A 92 -10.73 -4.41 -1.70
CA ALA A 92 -10.65 -3.79 -3.02
C ALA A 92 -9.36 -4.18 -3.76
N ARG A 93 -9.39 -4.00 -5.07
CA ARG A 93 -8.25 -4.22 -5.96
C ARG A 93 -7.92 -2.95 -6.72
N VAL A 94 -6.71 -2.45 -6.52
CA VAL A 94 -6.16 -1.29 -7.21
C VAL A 94 -5.22 -1.75 -8.31
N THR A 95 -5.35 -1.16 -9.50
CA THR A 95 -4.43 -1.38 -10.62
C THR A 95 -3.97 -0.04 -11.17
N TRP A 96 -2.69 0.06 -11.50
CA TRP A 96 -2.10 1.25 -12.11
C TRP A 96 -1.65 0.93 -13.54
N ARG A 97 -1.59 1.97 -14.39
CA ARG A 97 -1.12 1.89 -15.78
C ARG A 97 0.30 1.37 -15.88
N ASP A 98 1.14 1.64 -14.89
CA ASP A 98 2.54 1.18 -14.85
C ASP A 98 2.69 -0.32 -14.50
N GLY A 99 1.58 -1.03 -14.25
CA GLY A 99 1.58 -2.45 -13.92
C GLY A 99 1.59 -2.74 -12.42
N ARG A 100 1.66 -1.73 -11.54
CA ARG A 100 1.44 -1.94 -10.10
C ARG A 100 0.06 -2.52 -9.86
N ARG A 101 -0.05 -3.36 -8.83
CA ARG A 101 -1.32 -3.90 -8.34
C ARG A 101 -1.32 -3.99 -6.83
N LEU A 102 -2.48 -3.73 -6.23
CA LEU A 102 -2.67 -3.87 -4.79
C LEU A 102 -4.02 -4.55 -4.54
N ASP A 103 -4.02 -5.65 -3.80
CA ASP A 103 -5.24 -6.35 -3.37
C ASP A 103 -5.23 -6.38 -1.84
N GLY A 104 -6.28 -5.85 -1.20
CA GLY A 104 -6.28 -5.79 0.26
C GLY A 104 -7.49 -5.14 0.86
N ASN A 105 -7.40 -4.95 2.18
CA ASN A 105 -8.42 -4.27 2.96
C ASN A 105 -8.20 -2.75 2.95
N PHE A 106 -9.30 -2.02 2.88
CA PHE A 106 -9.37 -0.57 2.91
C PHE A 106 -10.29 -0.12 4.03
N ARG A 107 -9.93 1.01 4.63
CA ARG A 107 -10.72 1.73 5.62
C ARG A 107 -10.51 3.22 5.43
N ASP A 108 -11.59 3.97 5.38
CA ASP A 108 -11.58 5.42 5.15
C ASP A 108 -10.80 5.83 3.89
N GLY A 109 -10.83 5.00 2.84
CA GLY A 109 -10.09 5.24 1.60
C GLY A 109 -8.60 4.87 1.63
N LEU A 110 -8.08 4.37 2.75
CA LEU A 110 -6.67 4.02 2.94
C LEU A 110 -6.50 2.50 3.11
N VAL A 111 -5.38 1.96 2.65
CA VAL A 111 -5.04 0.55 2.83
C VAL A 111 -4.80 0.29 4.32
N SER A 112 -5.51 -0.69 4.88
CA SER A 112 -5.49 -0.98 6.32
C SER A 112 -5.81 -2.45 6.58
N GLY A 113 -4.97 -3.14 7.35
CA GLY A 113 -5.05 -4.59 7.54
C GLY A 113 -4.13 -5.34 6.57
N GLN A 114 -4.55 -6.51 6.08
CA GLN A 114 -3.71 -7.30 5.18
C GLN A 114 -3.86 -6.83 3.72
N ALA A 115 -2.73 -6.72 3.01
CA ALA A 115 -2.73 -6.49 1.57
C ALA A 115 -1.49 -7.07 0.88
N THR A 116 -1.67 -7.37 -0.41
CA THR A 116 -0.64 -7.81 -1.34
C THR A 116 -0.37 -6.71 -2.36
N HIS A 117 0.86 -6.18 -2.39
CA HIS A 117 1.31 -5.18 -3.35
C HIS A 117 2.32 -5.79 -4.32
N VAL A 118 2.02 -5.72 -5.61
CA VAL A 118 2.90 -6.15 -6.70
C VAL A 118 3.45 -4.91 -7.41
N TRP A 119 4.77 -4.82 -7.52
CA TRP A 119 5.46 -3.76 -8.26
C TRP A 119 5.71 -4.17 -9.72
N PRO A 120 5.92 -3.20 -10.63
CA PRO A 120 6.16 -3.49 -12.05
C PRO A 120 7.47 -4.23 -12.29
N ASP A 121 8.42 -4.09 -11.38
CA ASP A 121 9.70 -4.80 -11.42
C ASP A 121 9.58 -6.27 -10.99
N GLY A 122 8.40 -6.72 -10.55
CA GLY A 122 8.14 -8.09 -10.12
C GLY A 122 8.30 -8.32 -8.62
N ARG A 123 8.67 -7.29 -7.83
CA ARG A 123 8.61 -7.41 -6.37
C ARG A 123 7.16 -7.65 -5.92
N VAL A 124 7.01 -8.38 -4.83
CA VAL A 124 5.72 -8.65 -4.19
C VAL A 124 5.87 -8.47 -2.69
N TYR A 125 4.97 -7.71 -2.08
CA TYR A 125 4.87 -7.58 -0.63
C TYR A 125 3.52 -8.09 -0.17
N GLU A 126 3.54 -8.95 0.84
CA GLU A 126 2.35 -9.50 1.48
C GLU A 126 2.48 -9.27 2.98
N GLY A 127 1.58 -8.50 3.57
CA GLY A 127 1.65 -8.23 5.00
C GLY A 127 0.71 -7.13 5.47
N GLU A 128 1.01 -6.64 6.66
CA GLU A 128 0.16 -5.68 7.35
C GLU A 128 0.36 -4.25 6.82
N TRP A 129 -0.73 -3.52 6.73
CA TRP A 129 -0.81 -2.13 6.32
C TRP A 129 -1.60 -1.32 7.35
N LYS A 130 -1.22 -0.07 7.50
CA LYS A 130 -1.96 0.93 8.27
C LYS A 130 -1.80 2.28 7.60
N ASP A 131 -2.92 2.88 7.21
CA ASP A 131 -2.98 4.23 6.63
C ASP A 131 -2.00 4.39 5.45
N ASP A 132 -2.11 3.50 4.45
CA ASP A 132 -1.23 3.40 3.26
C ASP A 132 0.25 3.08 3.54
N ARG A 133 0.57 2.64 4.75
CA ARG A 133 1.94 2.28 5.13
C ARG A 133 2.04 0.83 5.55
N ARG A 134 2.98 0.12 4.95
CA ARG A 134 3.38 -1.22 5.40
C ARG A 134 3.87 -1.14 6.84
N THR A 135 3.34 -2.00 7.67
CA THR A 135 3.62 -2.09 9.10
C THR A 135 3.59 -3.55 9.54
N GLY A 136 3.67 -3.81 10.85
CA GLY A 136 3.51 -5.16 11.40
C GLY A 136 4.48 -6.17 10.80
N PHE A 137 4.02 -7.40 10.61
CA PHE A 137 4.75 -8.45 9.92
C PHE A 137 4.40 -8.49 8.43
N GLY A 138 5.38 -8.84 7.61
CA GLY A 138 5.18 -9.08 6.19
C GLY A 138 6.33 -9.83 5.53
N THR A 139 6.07 -10.27 4.31
CA THR A 139 7.02 -10.89 3.41
C THR A 139 7.22 -9.99 2.20
N LEU A 140 8.48 -9.66 1.88
CA LEU A 140 8.85 -9.01 0.64
C LEU A 140 9.63 -10.01 -0.22
N THR A 141 9.05 -10.39 -1.35
CA THR A 141 9.64 -11.28 -2.34
C THR A 141 10.19 -10.46 -3.50
N PHE A 142 11.40 -10.79 -3.92
CA PHE A 142 12.09 -10.17 -5.04
C PHE A 142 11.93 -11.00 -6.34
N PRO A 143 12.12 -10.39 -7.52
CA PRO A 143 12.02 -11.09 -8.80
C PRO A 143 12.99 -12.27 -8.93
N SER A 144 14.12 -12.22 -8.20
CA SER A 144 15.09 -13.31 -8.12
C SER A 144 14.59 -14.54 -7.37
N GLY A 145 13.44 -14.46 -6.68
CA GLY A 145 12.91 -15.50 -5.79
C GLY A 145 13.40 -15.40 -4.35
N ASN A 146 14.35 -14.51 -4.08
CA ASN A 146 14.78 -14.19 -2.72
C ASN A 146 13.64 -13.49 -1.97
N LYS A 147 13.56 -13.67 -0.65
CA LYS A 147 12.54 -13.02 0.18
C LYS A 147 13.08 -12.62 1.54
N TYR A 148 12.54 -11.52 2.05
CA TYR A 148 12.67 -11.10 3.43
C TYR A 148 11.35 -11.32 4.16
N VAL A 149 11.38 -11.98 5.31
CA VAL A 149 10.24 -12.21 6.20
C VAL A 149 10.54 -11.53 7.53
N GLY A 150 9.74 -10.54 7.92
CA GLY A 150 10.02 -9.82 9.15
C GLY A 150 9.10 -8.64 9.40
N ARG A 151 9.56 -7.73 10.25
CA ARG A 151 8.76 -6.57 10.67
C ARG A 151 8.97 -5.39 9.75
N PHE A 152 7.90 -4.62 9.56
CA PHE A 152 7.87 -3.37 8.82
C PHE A 152 7.38 -2.24 9.73
N HIS A 153 7.97 -1.06 9.57
CA HIS A 153 7.53 0.18 10.20
C HIS A 153 7.64 1.31 9.19
N ARG A 154 6.50 1.98 8.92
CA ARG A 154 6.41 3.10 7.96
C ARG A 154 7.10 2.76 6.64
N ASN A 155 6.66 1.66 6.02
CA ASN A 155 7.17 1.16 4.75
C ASN A 155 8.59 0.57 4.73
N ARG A 156 9.31 0.61 5.86
CA ARG A 156 10.68 0.10 5.92
C ARG A 156 10.73 -1.18 6.73
N PRO A 157 11.44 -2.22 6.27
CA PRO A 157 11.71 -3.37 7.10
C PRO A 157 12.62 -2.97 8.27
N THR A 158 12.43 -3.61 9.41
CA THR A 158 13.07 -3.23 10.67
C THR A 158 13.15 -4.40 11.64
N GLY A 159 14.15 -4.37 12.52
CA GLY A 159 14.27 -5.34 13.59
C GLY A 159 14.68 -6.72 13.08
N PRO A 160 14.40 -7.78 13.84
CA PRO A 160 14.73 -9.14 13.44
C PRO A 160 13.86 -9.60 12.27
N GLY A 161 14.47 -10.34 11.36
CA GLY A 161 13.80 -11.01 10.26
C GLY A 161 14.61 -12.19 9.73
N GLU A 162 14.01 -12.91 8.80
CA GLU A 162 14.61 -14.05 8.11
C GLU A 162 14.75 -13.70 6.64
N PHE A 163 15.95 -13.89 6.10
CA PHE A 163 16.16 -13.85 4.66
C PHE A 163 16.20 -15.28 4.15
N VAL A 164 15.44 -15.50 3.08
CA VAL A 164 15.37 -16.79 2.40
C VAL A 164 15.80 -16.59 0.97
N THR A 165 16.79 -17.36 0.54
CA THR A 165 17.27 -17.36 -0.83
C THR A 165 16.31 -18.14 -1.74
N ALA A 166 16.39 -17.91 -3.05
CA ALA A 166 15.57 -18.62 -4.03
C ALA A 166 15.75 -20.16 -4.00
N ASP A 167 16.94 -20.65 -3.60
CA ASP A 167 17.26 -22.06 -3.39
C ASP A 167 16.90 -22.59 -1.99
N GLY A 168 16.25 -21.76 -1.16
CA GLY A 168 15.65 -22.17 0.11
C GLY A 168 16.55 -22.03 1.34
N GLY A 169 17.78 -21.53 1.20
CA GLY A 169 18.67 -21.26 2.33
C GLY A 169 18.19 -20.10 3.19
N ARG A 170 18.15 -20.30 4.51
CA ARG A 170 17.64 -19.32 5.47
C ARG A 170 18.72 -18.72 6.35
N TYR A 171 18.56 -17.44 6.64
CA TYR A 171 19.47 -16.65 7.47
C TYR A 171 18.69 -15.75 8.41
N ARG A 172 19.03 -15.73 9.69
CA ARG A 172 18.55 -14.68 10.59
C ARG A 172 19.31 -13.40 10.30
N ALA A 173 18.61 -12.29 10.33
CA ALA A 173 19.21 -10.98 10.23
C ALA A 173 18.44 -9.96 11.05
N ARG A 174 19.10 -8.84 11.32
CA ARG A 174 18.53 -7.66 11.95
C ARG A 174 18.76 -6.46 11.05
N ILE A 175 17.72 -5.66 10.88
CA ILE A 175 17.75 -4.40 10.14
C ILE A 175 17.63 -3.25 11.13
N ASP A 176 18.64 -2.38 11.17
CA ASP A 176 18.62 -1.19 12.02
C ASP A 176 17.76 -0.06 11.44
N ALA A 177 17.62 1.04 12.17
CA ALA A 177 16.82 2.19 11.74
C ALA A 177 17.35 2.87 10.46
N GLY A 178 18.64 2.71 10.15
CA GLY A 178 19.28 3.20 8.93
C GLY A 178 19.12 2.27 7.73
N GLY A 179 18.47 1.11 7.92
CA GLY A 179 18.32 0.08 6.90
C GLY A 179 19.58 -0.75 6.68
N LYS A 180 20.56 -0.67 7.59
CA LYS A 180 21.74 -1.53 7.54
C LYS A 180 21.35 -2.93 8.01
N VAL A 181 21.72 -3.92 7.23
CA VAL A 181 21.49 -5.33 7.56
C VAL A 181 22.71 -5.89 8.30
N SER A 182 22.45 -6.57 9.41
CA SER A 182 23.41 -7.38 10.16
C SER A 182 22.87 -8.81 10.19
N ALA A 183 23.70 -9.80 9.90
CA ALA A 183 23.23 -11.16 9.71
C ALA A 183 23.83 -12.09 10.77
N ASP A 184 23.01 -13.00 11.28
CA ASP A 184 23.45 -14.07 12.17
C ASP A 184 23.74 -15.35 11.36
N ALA A 185 24.17 -16.41 12.05
CA ALA A 185 24.53 -17.67 11.42
C ALA A 185 23.38 -18.27 10.55
N PRO A 186 23.72 -19.02 9.47
CA PRO A 186 22.73 -19.72 8.65
C PRO A 186 21.89 -20.67 9.49
N LEU A 187 20.57 -20.71 9.24
CA LEU A 187 19.66 -21.60 9.97
C LEU A 187 19.64 -23.03 9.43
N ASP A 188 19.99 -23.23 8.15
CA ASP A 188 19.75 -24.50 7.44
C ASP A 188 20.98 -25.37 7.16
N ARG A 189 22.12 -25.16 7.85
CA ARG A 189 23.16 -26.21 7.81
C ARG A 189 22.74 -27.37 8.71
N ARG A 190 21.99 -28.32 8.13
CA ARG A 190 22.16 -29.72 8.50
C ARG A 190 23.67 -30.00 8.49
N PRO A 191 24.27 -30.60 9.52
CA PRO A 191 25.65 -31.08 9.39
C PRO A 191 25.68 -31.93 8.12
N GLN A 192 26.59 -31.63 7.18
CA GLN A 192 26.92 -32.57 6.13
C GLN A 192 27.62 -33.75 6.82
N SER A 193 26.84 -34.62 7.45
CA SER A 193 27.29 -35.92 7.88
C SER A 193 27.57 -36.73 6.62
N ALA A 194 28.86 -36.78 6.26
CA ALA A 194 29.51 -37.87 5.55
C ALA A 194 28.76 -38.44 4.34
N GLU A 195 28.95 -37.84 3.17
CA GLU A 195 29.01 -38.62 1.93
C GLU A 195 30.30 -38.26 1.20
N ALA A 196 31.20 -39.24 1.15
CA ALA A 196 32.48 -39.21 0.45
C ALA A 196 32.25 -39.08 -1.08
N PRO A 197 33.24 -38.60 -1.86
CA PRO A 197 33.04 -38.32 -3.27
C PRO A 197 32.93 -39.63 -4.05
N SER A 198 31.80 -39.86 -4.73
CA SER A 198 31.68 -40.92 -5.72
C SER A 198 31.56 -40.30 -7.10
N ALA A 199 32.47 -40.70 -7.99
CA ALA A 199 32.62 -40.19 -9.33
C ALA A 199 31.42 -40.55 -10.21
N ALA A 200 30.82 -39.55 -10.85
CA ALA A 200 30.01 -39.72 -12.05
C ALA A 200 30.25 -38.50 -12.96
N GLU A 201 30.60 -38.77 -14.21
CA GLU A 201 30.84 -37.80 -15.28
C GLU A 201 29.57 -36.99 -15.66
N PRO A 202 29.73 -35.82 -16.33
CA PRO A 202 28.70 -34.78 -16.37
C PRO A 202 27.64 -34.99 -17.46
N ASP A 203 26.39 -34.66 -17.11
CA ASP A 203 25.24 -34.60 -18.03
C ASP A 203 25.20 -33.23 -18.74
N PRO A 204 25.18 -33.14 -20.09
CA PRO A 204 25.24 -31.88 -20.83
C PRO A 204 23.85 -31.24 -20.97
N ALA A 205 23.33 -30.69 -19.88
CA ALA A 205 22.24 -29.71 -19.91
C ALA A 205 22.25 -28.85 -18.63
N SER A 206 23.37 -28.20 -18.35
CA SER A 206 23.44 -27.21 -17.27
C SER A 206 22.68 -25.94 -17.68
N PRO A 207 21.72 -25.43 -16.88
CA PRO A 207 21.22 -24.07 -17.03
C PRO A 207 22.35 -23.06 -16.75
N PRO A 208 22.28 -21.82 -17.29
CA PRO A 208 23.44 -20.94 -17.32
C PRO A 208 23.89 -20.49 -15.93
N SER A 209 25.20 -20.69 -15.74
CA SER A 209 26.18 -19.96 -14.93
C SER A 209 25.89 -19.64 -13.45
N ARG A 210 26.76 -20.26 -12.63
CA ARG A 210 27.21 -19.86 -11.29
C ARG A 210 27.91 -18.48 -11.27
N ALA A 211 27.30 -17.44 -11.84
CA ALA A 211 27.85 -16.09 -11.82
C ALA A 211 27.18 -15.26 -10.72
N GLY A 212 27.92 -14.92 -9.66
CA GLY A 212 27.53 -13.87 -8.72
C GLY A 212 27.15 -14.28 -7.29
N ARG A 213 27.48 -15.49 -6.83
CA ARG A 213 27.29 -15.86 -5.40
C ARG A 213 28.35 -15.15 -4.54
N PRO A 214 27.99 -14.18 -3.69
CA PRO A 214 28.94 -13.58 -2.75
C PRO A 214 29.33 -14.62 -1.70
N GLN A 215 30.60 -14.59 -1.29
CA GLN A 215 31.15 -15.60 -0.36
C GLN A 215 30.71 -15.38 1.08
N LYS A 216 30.18 -14.18 1.38
CA LYS A 216 29.70 -13.77 2.70
C LYS A 216 28.26 -13.33 2.65
N LEU A 217 27.52 -13.69 3.69
CA LEU A 217 26.11 -13.35 3.87
C LEU A 217 25.87 -11.84 3.87
N GLU A 218 26.76 -11.05 4.48
CA GLU A 218 26.64 -9.59 4.47
C GLU A 218 26.78 -9.00 3.05
N GLU A 219 27.58 -9.62 2.19
CA GLU A 219 27.78 -9.19 0.81
C GLU A 219 26.56 -9.55 -0.07
N TRP A 220 25.81 -10.60 0.30
CA TRP A 220 24.51 -10.94 -0.31
C TRP A 220 23.38 -10.00 0.10
N LEU A 221 23.27 -9.71 1.41
CA LEU A 221 22.20 -8.88 1.97
C LEU A 221 22.29 -7.40 1.57
N ASN A 222 23.47 -6.98 1.11
CA ASN A 222 23.72 -5.61 0.65
C ASN A 222 23.72 -5.48 -0.88
N GLN A 223 23.29 -6.51 -1.63
CA GLN A 223 23.22 -6.43 -3.09
C GLN A 223 22.12 -5.45 -3.57
N PRO A 224 22.32 -4.78 -4.72
CA PRO A 224 21.40 -3.75 -5.21
C PRO A 224 19.98 -4.25 -5.48
N ASP A 225 19.84 -5.52 -5.88
CA ASP A 225 18.58 -6.20 -6.14
C ASP A 225 17.82 -6.54 -4.84
N GLN A 226 18.54 -6.67 -3.72
CA GLN A 226 18.00 -6.87 -2.37
C GLN A 226 17.76 -5.56 -1.61
N VAL A 227 18.01 -4.40 -2.23
CA VAL A 227 17.83 -3.09 -1.57
C VAL A 227 16.36 -2.90 -1.20
N LEU A 228 16.08 -3.09 0.08
CA LEU A 228 14.76 -2.95 0.72
C LEU A 228 14.20 -1.52 0.71
N ARG A 229 14.89 -0.58 0.04
CA ARG A 229 14.49 0.81 -0.02
C ARG A 229 13.34 0.98 -1.01
N GLU A 230 12.37 1.79 -0.63
CA GLU A 230 11.42 2.35 -1.58
C GLU A 230 12.20 3.23 -2.56
N ARG A 231 12.46 2.71 -3.76
CA ARG A 231 12.75 3.59 -4.90
C ARG A 231 11.41 4.17 -5.34
N SER A 232 11.00 5.26 -4.71
CA SER A 232 10.10 6.23 -5.31
C SER A 232 10.88 6.98 -6.38
N ARG A 233 10.57 6.75 -7.65
CA ARG A 233 10.87 7.71 -8.72
C ARG A 233 9.59 8.44 -9.06
#